data_AF-A0A6N7ZRX1-F1
#
_entry.id   AF-A0A6N7ZRX1-F1
#
_cell.length_a   1.000
_cell.length_b   1.000
_cell.length_c   1.000
_cell.angle_alpha   90.00
_cell.angle_beta   90.00
_cell.angle_gamma   90.00
#
_symmetry.space_group_name_H-M   'P 1'
#
loop_
_entity.id
_entity.type
_entity.pdbx_description
1 polymer ?
#
loop_
_entity_poly.entity_id
_entity_poly.type
_entity_poly.pdbx_seq_one_letter_code
_entity_poly.pdbx_strand_id
1 'polypeptide(L)'
;MGFKKNARVQFQHQGRDIHGVVQRGGAKASVLEDGTTNTWRVPQRMLKASDKPLEASPVSSFTKNDRVEFDGKDGVILGVVTRGGARISVVADGGVLKYSVPPAILRHSKVPLPKDPPHEMDRWQLSGFKSYPSMSEETLCFETNITFDGKKVLCARNAGHGGCDSFYALDYSENYEKKFSEAVIKWMEDNGFPDCSGDLSVALWMKYKTDLAPYGVLASDYCKKEHDEWIEMSSGSLRMSG
;
A
#
# COMPACT_ATOMS: atom_id res chain seq x y z
N MET A 1 -10.40 -7.03 -41.67
CA MET A 1 -10.83 -7.31 -40.28
C MET A 1 -9.68 -7.05 -39.34
N GLY A 2 -9.94 -6.46 -38.18
CA GLY A 2 -8.91 -6.11 -37.22
C GLY A 2 -8.79 -7.08 -36.04
N PHE A 3 -7.60 -7.17 -35.44
CA PHE A 3 -7.40 -7.89 -34.18
C PHE A 3 -8.20 -7.22 -33.05
N LYS A 4 -9.02 -8.00 -32.36
CA LYS A 4 -9.86 -7.56 -31.24
C LYS A 4 -9.03 -7.46 -29.94
N LYS A 5 -9.59 -6.80 -28.91
CA LYS A 5 -9.02 -6.82 -27.56
C LYS A 5 -8.81 -8.27 -27.11
N ASN A 6 -7.70 -8.52 -26.41
CA ASN A 6 -7.20 -9.81 -25.95
C ASN A 6 -6.70 -10.76 -27.05
N ALA A 7 -6.68 -10.34 -28.33
CA ALA A 7 -6.07 -11.16 -29.39
C ALA A 7 -4.55 -11.28 -29.17
N ARG A 8 -4.04 -12.50 -29.36
CA ARG A 8 -2.60 -12.80 -29.39
C ARG A 8 -2.01 -12.41 -30.72
N VAL A 9 -0.99 -11.57 -30.67
CA VAL A 9 -0.38 -11.01 -31.87
C VAL A 9 1.13 -11.03 -31.78
N GLN A 10 1.76 -11.03 -32.94
CA GLN A 10 3.19 -10.81 -33.09
C GLN A 10 3.45 -9.75 -34.17
N PHE A 11 4.55 -9.00 -34.03
CA PHE A 11 5.00 -8.03 -35.03
C PHE A 11 6.51 -7.85 -34.96
N GLN A 12 7.11 -7.37 -36.05
CA GLN A 12 8.52 -7.02 -36.08
C GLN A 12 8.78 -5.57 -35.69
N HIS A 13 9.77 -5.36 -34.83
CA HIS A 13 10.31 -4.05 -34.51
C HIS A 13 11.83 -4.13 -34.37
N GLN A 14 12.57 -3.32 -35.14
CA GLN A 14 14.04 -3.29 -35.13
C GLN A 14 14.70 -4.68 -35.29
N GLY A 15 14.14 -5.51 -36.17
CA GLY A 15 14.66 -6.86 -36.45
C GLY A 15 14.35 -7.92 -35.39
N ARG A 16 13.55 -7.60 -34.37
CA ARG A 16 13.09 -8.55 -33.35
C ARG A 16 11.61 -8.86 -33.53
N ASP A 17 11.22 -10.12 -33.35
CA ASP A 17 9.82 -10.53 -33.26
C ASP A 17 9.29 -10.31 -31.84
N ILE A 18 8.32 -9.41 -31.71
CA ILE A 18 7.67 -9.09 -30.44
C ILE A 18 6.34 -9.81 -30.39
N HIS A 19 6.11 -10.58 -29.32
CA HIS A 19 4.83 -11.25 -29.03
C HIS A 19 4.08 -10.48 -27.94
N GLY A 20 2.75 -10.44 -28.03
CA GLY A 20 1.95 -9.68 -27.07
C GLY A 20 0.45 -9.88 -27.16
N VAL A 21 -0.28 -9.11 -26.35
CA VAL A 21 -1.74 -9.13 -26.26
C VAL A 21 -2.30 -7.76 -26.59
N VAL A 22 -3.31 -7.71 -27.48
CA VAL A 22 -4.00 -6.47 -27.83
C VAL A 22 -4.81 -5.96 -26.63
N GLN A 23 -4.39 -4.84 -26.04
CA GLN A 23 -5.11 -4.15 -24.96
C GLN A 23 -6.29 -3.32 -25.49
N ARG A 24 -6.13 -2.73 -26.68
CA ARG A 24 -7.15 -1.90 -27.35
C ARG A 24 -7.01 -2.02 -28.87
N GLY A 25 -8.12 -2.31 -29.56
CA GLY A 25 -8.18 -2.35 -31.03
C GLY A 25 -8.27 -0.95 -31.68
N GLY A 26 -8.32 -0.91 -33.01
CA GLY A 26 -8.38 0.31 -33.83
C GLY A 26 -7.44 0.26 -35.02
N ALA A 27 -7.28 1.36 -35.77
CA ALA A 27 -6.34 1.41 -36.90
C ALA A 27 -4.87 1.13 -36.48
N LYS A 28 -4.49 1.61 -35.29
CA LYS A 28 -3.29 1.21 -34.55
C LYS A 28 -3.74 0.53 -33.26
N ALA A 29 -3.42 -0.76 -33.11
CA ALA A 29 -3.70 -1.48 -31.88
C ALA A 29 -2.68 -1.09 -30.80
N SER A 30 -3.12 -1.10 -29.55
CA SER A 30 -2.24 -1.04 -28.38
C SER A 30 -1.90 -2.47 -27.98
N VAL A 31 -0.65 -2.89 -28.09
CA VAL A 31 -0.18 -4.26 -27.82
C VAL A 31 0.72 -4.23 -26.59
N LEU A 32 0.39 -4.98 -25.55
CA LEU A 32 1.28 -5.22 -24.41
C LEU A 32 2.20 -6.39 -24.77
N GLU A 33 3.50 -6.16 -24.79
CA GLU A 33 4.50 -7.19 -25.03
C GLU A 33 4.57 -8.19 -23.87
N ASP A 34 4.76 -9.47 -24.19
CA ASP A 34 4.79 -10.55 -23.20
C ASP A 34 5.93 -10.38 -22.20
N GLY A 35 5.63 -10.58 -20.91
CA GLY A 35 6.62 -10.52 -19.84
C GLY A 35 7.20 -9.13 -19.56
N THR A 36 6.67 -8.06 -20.17
CA THR A 36 7.16 -6.69 -20.00
C THR A 36 6.03 -5.69 -19.76
N THR A 37 6.38 -4.47 -19.35
CA THR A 37 5.44 -3.33 -19.27
C THR A 37 5.29 -2.57 -20.59
N ASN A 38 6.04 -2.94 -21.62
CA ASN A 38 6.09 -2.21 -22.87
C ASN A 38 4.76 -2.29 -23.62
N THR A 39 4.21 -1.12 -23.91
CA THR A 39 2.99 -1.01 -24.72
C THR A 39 3.32 -0.38 -26.06
N TRP A 40 3.00 -1.10 -27.13
CA TRP A 40 3.31 -0.74 -28.50
C TRP A 40 2.07 -0.24 -29.23
N ARG A 41 2.21 0.84 -30.01
CA ARG A 41 1.16 1.32 -30.93
C ARG A 41 1.44 0.84 -32.34
N VAL A 42 0.89 -0.31 -32.70
CA VAL A 42 1.23 -1.02 -33.95
C VAL A 42 0.07 -0.91 -34.94
N PRO A 43 0.30 -0.45 -36.19
CA PRO A 43 -0.70 -0.53 -37.25
C PRO A 43 -1.21 -1.96 -37.42
N GLN A 44 -2.53 -2.16 -37.51
CA GLN A 44 -3.06 -3.54 -37.54
C GLN A 44 -2.55 -4.39 -38.71
N ARG A 45 -2.20 -3.78 -39.84
CA ARG A 45 -1.59 -4.46 -40.99
C ARG A 45 -0.22 -5.07 -40.70
N MET A 46 0.46 -4.65 -39.63
CA MET A 46 1.76 -5.19 -39.21
C MET A 46 1.62 -6.32 -38.18
N LEU A 47 0.42 -6.52 -37.63
CA LEU A 47 0.17 -7.59 -36.67
C LEU A 47 -0.12 -8.88 -37.42
N LYS A 48 0.45 -9.97 -36.94
CA LYS A 48 0.10 -11.34 -37.30
C LYS A 48 -0.47 -12.03 -36.07
N ALA A 49 -1.30 -13.05 -36.24
CA ALA A 49 -1.67 -13.91 -35.11
C ALA A 49 -0.39 -14.55 -34.56
N SER A 50 -0.25 -14.57 -33.24
CA SER A 50 0.83 -15.30 -32.57
C SER A 50 0.34 -16.69 -32.23
N ASP A 51 1.07 -17.71 -32.69
CA ASP A 51 0.93 -19.12 -32.35
C ASP A 51 1.71 -19.51 -31.11
N LYS A 52 2.74 -18.72 -30.72
CA LYS A 52 3.40 -18.88 -29.43
C LYS A 52 2.32 -18.88 -28.34
N PRO A 53 2.18 -19.98 -27.59
CA PRO A 53 1.32 -19.97 -26.42
C PRO A 53 1.77 -18.77 -25.58
N LEU A 54 0.82 -18.11 -24.91
CA LEU A 54 1.25 -17.41 -23.70
C LEU A 54 2.03 -18.48 -22.95
N GLU A 55 3.33 -18.27 -22.71
CA GLU A 55 3.90 -18.89 -21.55
C GLU A 55 2.96 -18.42 -20.46
N ALA A 56 2.07 -19.32 -20.05
CA ALA A 56 1.40 -19.15 -18.81
C ALA A 56 2.60 -19.12 -17.88
N SER A 57 3.07 -17.91 -17.55
CA SER A 57 3.46 -17.65 -16.18
C SER A 57 2.36 -18.38 -15.43
N PRO A 58 2.68 -19.49 -14.72
CA PRO A 58 1.68 -20.15 -13.93
C PRO A 58 0.97 -19.00 -13.26
N VAL A 59 -0.36 -18.91 -13.40
CA VAL A 59 -1.10 -17.84 -12.77
C VAL A 59 -0.88 -18.09 -11.28
N SER A 60 0.27 -17.65 -10.77
CA SER A 60 0.60 -17.52 -9.40
C SER A 60 -0.42 -16.50 -9.02
N SER A 61 -1.50 -17.01 -8.42
CA SER A 61 -2.57 -16.19 -7.93
C SER A 61 -1.91 -15.29 -6.91
N PHE A 62 -1.51 -14.10 -7.34
CA PHE A 62 -0.97 -13.11 -6.45
C PHE A 62 -2.10 -12.76 -5.47
N THR A 63 -1.89 -13.13 -4.22
CA THR A 63 -2.84 -12.91 -3.14
C THR A 63 -2.46 -11.64 -2.39
N LYS A 64 -3.40 -11.12 -1.58
CA LYS A 64 -3.13 -9.97 -0.73
C LYS A 64 -1.95 -10.29 0.19
N ASN A 65 -1.04 -9.33 0.33
CA ASN A 65 0.22 -9.38 1.06
C ASN A 65 1.36 -10.13 0.36
N ASP A 66 1.18 -10.62 -0.87
CA ASP A 66 2.30 -11.18 -1.63
C ASP A 66 3.36 -10.12 -1.92
N ARG A 67 4.62 -10.50 -1.71
CA ARG A 67 5.78 -9.69 -2.04
C ARG A 67 6.11 -9.82 -3.52
N VAL A 68 6.15 -8.70 -4.24
CA VAL A 68 6.31 -8.71 -5.70
C VAL A 68 7.33 -7.70 -6.19
N GLU A 69 7.83 -7.95 -7.39
CA GLU A 69 8.68 -7.06 -8.17
C GLU A 69 8.24 -7.03 -9.64
N PHE A 70 8.46 -5.89 -10.31
CA PHE A 70 8.20 -5.72 -11.74
C PHE A 70 9.00 -4.56 -12.32
N ASP A 71 9.19 -4.57 -13.64
CA ASP A 71 10.01 -3.57 -14.32
C ASP A 71 9.20 -2.27 -14.56
N GLY A 72 9.60 -1.21 -13.87
CA GLY A 72 9.11 0.16 -14.06
C GLY A 72 9.93 0.94 -15.09
N LYS A 73 9.55 2.20 -15.30
CA LYS A 73 10.25 3.11 -16.23
C LYS A 73 11.69 3.39 -15.77
N ASP A 74 11.88 3.54 -14.47
CA ASP A 74 13.13 3.99 -13.86
C ASP A 74 13.89 2.86 -13.14
N GLY A 75 13.52 1.59 -13.43
CA GLY A 75 14.14 0.40 -12.83
C GLY A 75 13.12 -0.59 -12.27
N VAL A 76 13.61 -1.57 -11.51
CA VAL A 76 12.77 -2.57 -10.85
C VAL A 76 12.03 -1.91 -9.68
N ILE A 77 10.71 -2.07 -9.66
CA ILE A 77 9.84 -1.63 -8.58
C ILE A 77 9.56 -2.84 -7.69
N LEU A 78 9.80 -2.68 -6.39
CA LEU A 78 9.40 -3.62 -5.36
C LEU A 78 8.09 -3.14 -4.71
N GLY A 79 7.19 -4.07 -4.38
CA GLY A 79 5.94 -3.72 -3.71
C GLY A 79 5.20 -4.89 -3.07
N VAL A 80 4.03 -4.59 -2.52
CA VAL A 80 3.13 -5.54 -1.85
C VAL A 80 1.77 -5.52 -2.53
N VAL A 81 1.24 -6.71 -2.80
CA VAL A 81 -0.09 -6.85 -3.40
C VAL A 81 -1.16 -6.48 -2.37
N THR A 82 -1.99 -5.48 -2.69
CA THR A 82 -3.14 -5.09 -1.86
C THR A 82 -4.45 -5.69 -2.32
N ARG A 83 -4.55 -6.02 -3.62
CA ARG A 83 -5.74 -6.63 -4.23
C ARG A 83 -5.36 -7.45 -5.46
N GLY A 84 -5.80 -8.70 -5.52
CA GLY A 84 -5.67 -9.56 -6.71
C GLY A 84 -6.71 -9.27 -7.79
N GLY A 85 -6.69 -10.06 -8.88
CA GLY A 85 -7.68 -10.01 -9.96
C GLY A 85 -7.06 -9.85 -11.35
N ALA A 86 -7.86 -9.44 -12.33
CA ALA A 86 -7.41 -9.24 -13.72
C ALA A 86 -6.36 -8.11 -13.85
N ARG A 87 -6.42 -7.14 -12.93
CA ARG A 87 -5.34 -6.19 -12.64
C ARG A 87 -5.06 -6.25 -11.16
N ILE A 88 -3.81 -6.39 -10.80
CA ILE A 88 -3.35 -6.49 -9.43
C ILE A 88 -2.99 -5.09 -8.94
N SER A 89 -3.54 -4.72 -7.79
CA SER A 89 -3.14 -3.50 -7.09
C SER A 89 -1.90 -3.80 -6.27
N VAL A 90 -0.83 -3.05 -6.53
CA VAL A 90 0.44 -3.13 -5.81
C VAL A 90 0.74 -1.77 -5.20
N VAL A 91 1.13 -1.75 -3.92
CA VAL A 91 1.69 -0.58 -3.28
C VAL A 91 3.21 -0.78 -3.26
N ALA A 92 3.95 0.16 -3.84
CA ALA A 92 5.40 0.12 -3.83
C ALA A 92 5.96 0.31 -2.43
N ASP A 93 7.20 -0.11 -2.23
CA ASP A 93 7.94 0.17 -1.00
C ASP A 93 7.89 1.66 -0.65
N GLY A 94 7.73 1.94 0.63
CA GLY A 94 7.52 3.30 1.12
C GLY A 94 6.04 3.74 1.11
N GLY A 95 5.10 2.92 0.62
CA GLY A 95 3.66 3.13 0.79
C GLY A 95 3.03 4.21 -0.09
N VAL A 96 3.83 5.05 -0.76
CA VAL A 96 3.34 6.23 -1.51
C VAL A 96 2.78 5.87 -2.88
N LEU A 97 3.54 5.11 -3.68
CA LEU A 97 3.18 4.86 -5.07
C LEU A 97 2.27 3.62 -5.19
N LYS A 98 1.14 3.80 -5.88
CA LYS A 98 0.15 2.74 -6.11
C LYS A 98 0.09 2.41 -7.60
N TYR A 99 0.19 1.12 -7.90
CA TYR A 99 0.17 0.58 -9.25
C TYR A 99 -1.01 -0.34 -9.45
N SER A 100 -1.60 -0.32 -10.64
CA SER A 100 -2.53 -1.33 -11.12
C SER A 100 -1.88 -2.00 -12.31
N VAL A 101 -1.47 -3.26 -12.19
CA VAL A 101 -0.65 -3.94 -13.19
C VAL A 101 -1.25 -5.29 -13.59
N PRO A 102 -1.04 -5.74 -14.85
CA PRO A 102 -1.43 -7.09 -15.23
C PRO A 102 -0.58 -8.14 -14.48
N PRO A 103 -1.13 -9.32 -14.13
CA PRO A 103 -0.36 -10.36 -13.44
C PRO A 103 0.88 -10.83 -14.19
N ALA A 104 0.84 -10.80 -15.53
CA ALA A 104 1.92 -11.29 -16.40
C ALA A 104 3.25 -10.52 -16.28
N ILE A 105 3.27 -9.34 -15.64
CA ILE A 105 4.51 -8.57 -15.43
C ILE A 105 5.07 -8.69 -14.01
N LEU A 106 4.31 -9.30 -13.11
CA LEU A 106 4.71 -9.44 -11.71
C LEU A 106 5.55 -10.70 -11.53
N ARG A 107 6.53 -10.61 -10.65
CA ARG A 107 7.32 -11.74 -10.14
C ARG A 107 7.24 -11.72 -8.63
N HIS A 108 7.23 -12.87 -7.97
CA HIS A 108 7.41 -12.90 -6.53
C HIS A 108 8.83 -12.44 -6.19
N SER A 109 8.96 -11.50 -5.26
CA SER A 109 10.27 -11.03 -4.81
C SER A 109 10.66 -11.69 -3.49
N LYS A 110 11.94 -12.04 -3.36
CA LYS A 110 12.54 -12.53 -2.11
C LYS A 110 13.15 -11.39 -1.28
N VAL A 111 13.18 -10.18 -1.81
CA VAL A 111 13.72 -9.01 -1.10
C VAL A 111 12.75 -8.66 0.04
N PRO A 112 13.18 -8.77 1.30
CA PRO A 112 12.31 -8.47 2.44
C PRO A 112 11.99 -6.97 2.47
N LEU A 113 10.84 -6.63 3.06
CA LEU A 113 10.56 -5.24 3.40
C LEU A 113 11.57 -4.76 4.46
N PRO A 114 11.97 -3.47 4.42
CA PRO A 114 12.59 -2.82 5.57
C PRO A 114 11.73 -3.03 6.82
N LYS A 115 12.39 -3.22 7.97
CA LYS A 115 11.75 -3.44 9.26
C LYS A 115 12.42 -2.58 10.31
N ASP A 116 11.60 -2.08 11.23
CA ASP A 116 12.09 -1.43 12.44
C ASP A 116 12.92 -2.41 13.30
N PRO A 117 13.88 -1.89 14.08
CA PRO A 117 14.47 -2.68 15.16
C PRO A 117 13.38 -3.08 16.18
N PRO A 118 13.56 -4.19 16.92
CA PRO A 118 12.60 -4.61 17.92
C PRO A 118 12.28 -3.51 18.94
N HIS A 119 11.00 -3.33 19.26
CA HIS A 119 10.52 -2.30 20.18
C HIS A 119 9.42 -2.85 21.11
N GLU A 120 9.21 -2.25 22.29
CA GLU A 120 8.13 -2.67 23.21
C GLU A 120 6.75 -2.59 22.53
N MET A 121 6.59 -1.64 21.62
CA MET A 121 5.39 -1.45 20.81
C MET A 121 5.06 -2.64 19.89
N ASP A 122 5.98 -3.58 19.65
CA ASP A 122 5.73 -4.78 18.83
C ASP A 122 4.79 -5.80 19.51
N ARG A 123 4.64 -5.69 20.84
CA ARG A 123 3.66 -6.45 21.62
C ARG A 123 2.23 -6.01 21.32
N TRP A 124 2.06 -4.79 20.81
CA TRP A 124 0.78 -4.20 20.47
C TRP A 124 0.49 -4.33 18.98
N GLN A 125 -0.68 -4.85 18.61
CA GLN A 125 -1.06 -5.02 17.21
C GLN A 125 -2.53 -4.63 16.97
N LEU A 126 -2.82 -4.27 15.72
CA LEU A 126 -4.19 -4.08 15.25
C LEU A 126 -4.73 -5.38 14.64
N SER A 127 -5.98 -5.70 14.93
CA SER A 127 -6.66 -6.84 14.33
C SER A 127 -8.10 -6.51 13.95
N GLY A 128 -8.53 -7.01 12.80
CA GLY A 128 -9.89 -6.78 12.30
C GLY A 128 -10.19 -5.31 12.01
N PHE A 129 -9.20 -4.52 11.58
CA PHE A 129 -9.39 -3.13 11.17
C PHE A 129 -10.40 -3.04 10.02
N LYS A 130 -11.43 -2.22 10.22
CA LYS A 130 -12.47 -1.89 9.23
C LYS A 130 -12.59 -0.38 9.14
N SER A 131 -12.47 0.17 7.93
CA SER A 131 -12.76 1.56 7.63
C SER A 131 -14.12 1.70 6.97
N TYR A 132 -14.85 2.77 7.27
CA TYR A 132 -16.15 3.09 6.69
C TYR A 132 -16.11 4.47 6.00
N PRO A 133 -15.45 4.62 4.83
CA PRO A 133 -15.29 5.93 4.19
C PRO A 133 -16.62 6.63 3.87
N SER A 134 -17.69 5.88 3.61
CA SER A 134 -19.02 6.45 3.36
C SER A 134 -19.69 7.08 4.60
N MET A 135 -19.13 6.86 5.79
CA MET A 135 -19.58 7.43 7.07
C MET A 135 -18.58 8.44 7.63
N SER A 136 -17.50 8.74 6.89
CA SER A 136 -16.48 9.71 7.28
C SER A 136 -16.91 11.10 6.81
N GLU A 137 -17.01 12.05 7.74
CA GLU A 137 -17.32 13.45 7.45
C GLU A 137 -16.05 14.32 7.54
N GLU A 138 -15.31 14.18 8.63
CA GLU A 138 -14.08 14.95 8.91
C GLU A 138 -12.89 14.06 9.22
N THR A 139 -13.10 12.99 9.99
CA THR A 139 -12.05 12.05 10.41
C THR A 139 -12.31 10.66 9.83
N LEU A 140 -11.29 9.82 9.82
CA LEU A 140 -11.41 8.43 9.38
C LEU A 140 -12.43 7.69 10.26
N CYS A 141 -13.55 7.26 9.69
CA CYS A 141 -14.49 6.40 10.39
C CYS A 141 -13.97 4.96 10.39
N PHE A 142 -13.73 4.37 11.57
CA PHE A 142 -13.16 3.02 11.68
C PHE A 142 -13.58 2.28 12.95
N GLU A 143 -13.36 0.97 12.93
CA GLU A 143 -13.43 0.07 14.08
C GLU A 143 -12.28 -0.94 14.01
N THR A 144 -11.62 -1.21 15.14
CA THR A 144 -10.56 -2.23 15.22
C THR A 144 -10.37 -2.75 16.64
N ASN A 145 -9.73 -3.92 16.77
CA ASN A 145 -9.30 -4.44 18.07
C ASN A 145 -7.79 -4.24 18.21
N ILE A 146 -7.37 -3.78 19.38
CA ILE A 146 -5.96 -3.73 19.78
C ILE A 146 -5.66 -4.99 20.59
N THR A 147 -4.60 -5.69 20.22
CA THR A 147 -4.08 -6.84 20.94
C THR A 147 -2.81 -6.50 21.70
N PHE A 148 -2.58 -7.19 22.81
CA PHE A 148 -1.33 -7.19 23.57
C PHE A 148 -0.86 -8.64 23.71
N ASP A 149 0.35 -8.94 23.23
CA ASP A 149 0.90 -10.30 23.12
C ASP A 149 -0.08 -11.29 22.44
N GLY A 150 -0.79 -10.81 21.41
CA GLY A 150 -1.76 -11.60 20.65
C GLY A 150 -3.16 -11.73 21.27
N LYS A 151 -3.36 -11.28 22.51
CA LYS A 151 -4.68 -11.27 23.17
C LYS A 151 -5.41 -9.96 22.91
N LYS A 152 -6.68 -9.99 22.52
CA LYS A 152 -7.51 -8.77 22.37
C LYS A 152 -7.78 -8.14 23.74
N VAL A 153 -7.43 -6.86 23.88
CA VAL A 153 -7.53 -6.14 25.17
C VAL A 153 -8.32 -4.84 25.07
N LEU A 154 -8.31 -4.17 23.91
CA LEU A 154 -9.10 -2.96 23.66
C LEU A 154 -9.84 -3.03 22.32
N CYS A 155 -10.96 -2.34 22.23
CA CYS A 155 -11.63 -1.99 20.98
C CYS A 155 -11.49 -0.48 20.76
N ALA A 156 -11.01 -0.06 19.59
CA ALA A 156 -10.86 1.34 19.21
C ALA A 156 -11.84 1.68 18.08
N ARG A 157 -12.51 2.84 18.19
CA ARG A 157 -13.50 3.30 17.22
C ARG A 157 -13.42 4.81 17.02
N ASN A 158 -13.57 5.26 15.78
CA ASN A 158 -13.87 6.65 15.46
C ASN A 158 -15.15 6.73 14.61
N ALA A 159 -16.06 7.63 14.97
CA ALA A 159 -17.34 7.79 14.29
C ALA A 159 -17.25 8.57 12.97
N GLY A 160 -16.17 9.33 12.75
CA GLY A 160 -15.92 10.09 11.52
C GLY A 160 -16.31 11.57 11.57
N HIS A 161 -16.79 12.08 12.71
CA HIS A 161 -17.30 13.45 12.88
C HIS A 161 -16.32 14.42 13.57
N GLY A 162 -15.00 14.23 13.41
CA GLY A 162 -14.00 15.15 13.98
C GLY A 162 -13.66 14.93 15.46
N GLY A 163 -14.32 13.98 16.13
CA GLY A 163 -14.08 13.65 17.54
C GLY A 163 -12.87 12.72 17.77
N CYS A 164 -12.49 12.59 19.05
CA CYS A 164 -11.43 11.68 19.49
C CYS A 164 -11.82 10.21 19.27
N ASP A 165 -10.79 9.37 19.14
CA ASP A 165 -10.95 7.92 19.14
C ASP A 165 -11.50 7.45 20.49
N SER A 166 -12.51 6.59 20.46
CA SER A 166 -13.09 5.96 21.64
C SER A 166 -12.45 4.59 21.87
N PHE A 167 -11.98 4.35 23.09
CA PHE A 167 -11.40 3.07 23.51
C PHE A 167 -12.35 2.37 24.49
N TYR A 168 -12.56 1.07 24.29
CA TYR A 168 -13.36 0.22 25.17
C TYR A 168 -12.52 -0.97 25.62
N ALA A 169 -12.39 -1.16 26.94
CA ALA A 169 -11.71 -2.32 27.49
C ALA A 169 -12.50 -3.60 27.19
N LEU A 170 -11.81 -4.57 26.58
CA LEU A 170 -12.31 -5.93 26.39
C LEU A 170 -11.82 -6.86 27.51
N ASP A 171 -10.75 -6.45 28.20
CA ASP A 171 -10.18 -7.12 29.36
C ASP A 171 -9.94 -6.09 30.48
N TYR A 172 -10.51 -6.36 31.65
CA TYR A 172 -10.44 -5.49 32.83
C TYR A 172 -9.41 -5.96 33.87
N SER A 173 -8.64 -7.00 33.57
CA SER A 173 -7.60 -7.50 34.48
C SER A 173 -6.48 -6.49 34.72
N GLU A 174 -6.25 -5.58 33.76
CA GLU A 174 -5.25 -4.52 33.83
C GLU A 174 -5.77 -3.24 33.17
N ASN A 175 -5.14 -2.10 33.47
CA ASN A 175 -5.43 -0.85 32.78
C ASN A 175 -4.69 -0.80 31.41
N TYR A 176 -5.15 -1.61 30.46
CA TYR A 176 -4.56 -1.70 29.12
C TYR A 176 -4.65 -0.40 28.34
N GLU A 177 -5.66 0.43 28.57
CA GLU A 177 -5.82 1.73 27.91
C GLU A 177 -4.66 2.66 28.28
N LYS A 178 -4.37 2.80 29.57
CA LYS A 178 -3.24 3.59 30.05
C LYS A 178 -1.91 3.02 29.55
N LYS A 179 -1.69 1.70 29.68
CA LYS A 179 -0.45 1.04 29.21
C LYS A 179 -0.23 1.24 27.71
N PHE A 180 -1.30 1.16 26.92
CA PHE A 180 -1.25 1.37 25.48
C PHE A 180 -0.87 2.82 25.15
N SER A 181 -1.54 3.79 25.77
CA SER A 181 -1.26 5.22 25.56
C SER A 181 0.19 5.57 25.92
N GLU A 182 0.68 5.12 27.07
CA GLU A 182 2.08 5.32 27.51
C GLU A 182 3.07 4.68 26.53
N ALA A 183 2.80 3.46 26.05
CA ALA A 183 3.65 2.77 25.08
C ALA A 183 3.69 3.47 23.72
N VAL A 184 2.57 4.03 23.26
CA VAL A 184 2.50 4.79 22.00
C VAL A 184 3.29 6.09 22.10
N ILE A 185 3.12 6.86 23.20
CA ILE A 185 3.88 8.10 23.41
C ILE A 185 5.37 7.80 23.40
N LYS A 186 5.80 6.78 24.15
CA LYS A 186 7.20 6.35 24.17
C LYS A 186 7.71 5.94 22.78
N TRP A 187 6.89 5.21 22.02
CA TRP A 187 7.24 4.83 20.65
C TRP A 187 7.42 6.04 19.74
N MET A 188 6.59 7.08 19.86
CA MET A 188 6.75 8.33 19.09
C MET A 188 8.05 9.05 19.44
N GLU A 189 8.34 9.17 20.74
CA GLU A 189 9.58 9.79 21.25
C GLU A 189 10.82 9.06 20.73
N ASP A 190 10.86 7.73 20.89
CA ASP A 190 11.98 6.89 20.47
C ASP A 190 12.18 6.92 18.94
N ASN A 191 11.17 7.32 18.17
CA ASN A 191 11.20 7.47 16.70
C ASN A 191 11.29 8.93 16.21
N GLY A 192 11.60 9.87 17.09
CA GLY A 192 11.96 11.25 16.69
C GLY A 192 10.80 12.24 16.63
N PHE A 193 9.67 11.93 17.26
CA PHE A 193 8.56 12.88 17.48
C PHE A 193 8.34 13.08 19.00
N PRO A 194 9.22 13.86 19.66
CA PRO A 194 9.03 14.22 21.07
C PRO A 194 7.79 15.11 21.26
N ASP A 195 7.23 15.12 22.47
CA ASP A 195 6.12 16.00 22.87
C ASP A 195 4.81 15.80 22.09
N CYS A 196 4.64 14.65 21.43
CA CYS A 196 3.37 14.31 20.79
C CYS A 196 2.30 14.09 21.87
N SER A 197 1.16 14.79 21.76
CA SER A 197 0.04 14.60 22.69
C SER A 197 -0.51 13.18 22.62
N GLY A 198 -1.07 12.69 23.73
CA GLY A 198 -1.61 11.33 23.83
C GLY A 198 -2.58 10.97 22.71
N ASP A 199 -3.62 11.78 22.49
CA ASP A 199 -4.63 11.50 21.46
C ASP A 199 -4.05 11.50 20.04
N LEU A 200 -3.16 12.45 19.74
CA LEU A 200 -2.51 12.53 18.42
C LEU A 200 -1.58 11.32 18.20
N SER A 201 -0.84 10.92 19.22
CA SER A 201 0.13 9.82 19.15
C SER A 201 -0.56 8.50 18.77
N VAL A 202 -1.75 8.24 19.32
CA VAL A 202 -2.53 7.05 19.02
C VAL A 202 -3.03 7.05 17.58
N ALA A 203 -3.59 8.15 17.11
CA ALA A 203 -4.06 8.27 15.74
C ALA A 203 -2.91 8.06 14.73
N LEU A 204 -1.74 8.64 14.99
CA LEU A 204 -0.54 8.49 14.16
C LEU A 204 -0.02 7.05 14.16
N TRP A 205 0.05 6.39 15.33
CA TRP A 205 0.43 4.97 15.40
C TRP A 205 -0.54 4.07 14.64
N MET A 206 -1.85 4.33 14.74
CA MET A 206 -2.86 3.56 14.01
C MET A 206 -2.70 3.72 12.50
N LYS A 207 -2.57 4.97 12.02
CA LYS A 207 -2.29 5.29 10.60
C LYS A 207 -1.02 4.59 10.12
N TYR A 208 0.05 4.63 10.92
CA TYR A 208 1.30 3.92 10.61
C TYR A 208 1.07 2.42 10.42
N LYS A 209 0.44 1.76 11.40
CA LYS A 209 0.24 0.30 11.38
C LYS A 209 -0.66 -0.16 10.24
N THR A 210 -1.66 0.63 9.82
CA THR A 210 -2.58 0.23 8.75
C THR A 210 -2.08 0.57 7.36
N ASP A 211 -1.44 1.73 7.20
CA ASP A 211 -1.27 2.34 5.88
C ASP A 211 0.18 2.39 5.42
N LEU A 212 1.16 2.21 6.33
CA LEU A 212 2.57 2.46 6.04
C LEU A 212 3.45 1.26 6.39
N ALA A 213 3.36 0.73 7.61
CA ALA A 213 4.15 -0.41 8.08
C ALA A 213 4.04 -1.66 7.16
N PRO A 214 2.85 -2.02 6.62
CA PRO A 214 2.74 -3.15 5.69
C PRO A 214 3.52 -2.99 4.38
N TYR A 215 4.00 -1.77 4.08
CA TYR A 215 4.73 -1.41 2.87
C TYR A 215 6.17 -1.01 3.16
N GLY A 216 6.70 -1.35 4.34
CA GLY A 216 8.10 -1.18 4.69
C GLY A 216 8.54 0.26 4.94
N VAL A 217 7.61 1.16 5.25
CA VAL A 217 7.95 2.47 5.82
C VAL A 217 8.46 2.24 7.23
N LEU A 218 9.63 2.78 7.58
CA LEU A 218 10.16 2.71 8.92
C LEU A 218 9.43 3.69 9.86
N ALA A 219 9.26 3.30 11.11
CA ALA A 219 8.66 4.13 12.15
C ALA A 219 9.40 5.46 12.30
N SER A 220 10.74 5.43 12.31
CA SER A 220 11.58 6.61 12.44
C SER A 220 11.37 7.61 11.29
N ASP A 221 11.27 7.11 10.06
CA ASP A 221 11.04 7.98 8.89
C ASP A 221 9.64 8.60 8.95
N TYR A 222 8.64 7.82 9.37
CA TYR A 222 7.27 8.28 9.51
C TYR A 222 7.12 9.34 10.61
N CYS A 223 7.54 9.02 11.83
CA CYS A 223 7.41 9.91 12.99
C CYS A 223 8.15 11.23 12.77
N LYS A 224 9.37 11.17 12.22
CA LYS A 224 10.14 12.38 11.90
C LYS A 224 9.41 13.26 10.89
N LYS A 225 8.85 12.68 9.83
CA LYS A 225 8.07 13.44 8.84
C LYS A 225 6.87 14.14 9.47
N GLU A 226 6.08 13.43 10.28
CA GLU A 226 4.90 14.01 10.93
C GLU A 226 5.29 15.08 11.95
N HIS A 227 6.44 14.93 12.63
CA HIS A 227 6.99 15.95 13.53
C HIS A 227 7.38 17.23 12.77
N ASP A 228 8.09 17.08 11.65
CA ASP A 228 8.50 18.21 10.80
C ASP A 228 7.25 18.97 10.27
N GLU A 229 6.23 18.25 9.80
CA GLU A 229 4.95 18.84 9.36
C GLU A 229 4.23 19.56 10.51
N TRP A 230 4.25 19.00 11.72
CA TRP A 230 3.65 19.62 12.90
C TRP A 230 4.34 20.94 13.30
N ILE A 231 5.68 21.00 13.24
CA ILE A 231 6.46 22.23 13.48
C ILE A 231 6.10 23.30 12.45
N GLU A 232 6.01 22.93 11.17
CA GLU A 232 5.68 23.86 10.09
C GLU A 232 4.28 24.48 10.28
N MET A 233 3.27 23.67 10.59
CA MET A 233 1.91 24.17 10.86
C MET A 233 1.86 25.10 12.09
N SER A 234 2.56 24.72 13.16
CA SER A 234 2.58 25.48 14.42
C SER A 234 3.28 26.83 14.27
N SER A 235 4.35 26.88 13.48
CA SER A 235 5.10 28.12 13.21
C SER A 235 4.39 29.04 12.22
N GLY A 236 3.61 28.50 11.28
CA GLY A 236 2.81 29.28 10.31
C GLY A 236 1.61 29.99 10.94
N SER A 237 0.94 29.35 11.90
CA SER A 237 -0.22 29.93 12.61
C SER A 237 0.13 31.22 13.37
N LEU A 238 1.36 31.31 13.89
CA LEU A 238 1.87 32.50 14.59
C LEU A 238 2.08 33.73 13.70
N ARG A 239 2.10 33.58 12.36
CA ARG A 239 2.34 34.69 11.43
C ARG A 239 1.07 35.36 10.91
N MET A 240 -0.10 34.75 11.10
CA MET A 240 -1.39 35.24 10.55
C MET A 240 -2.20 36.09 11.55
N SER A 241 -1.69 36.27 12.77
CA SER A 241 -2.37 36.95 13.88
C SER A 241 -1.66 38.24 14.33
N GLY A 242 -0.70 38.75 13.54
CA GLY A 242 0.03 39.99 13.78
C GLY A 242 -0.37 41.13 12.85
#